data_AF-A0A842NG91-F1
#
_entry.id   AF-A0A842NG91-F1
#
_cell.length_a   1.000
_cell.length_b   1.000
_cell.length_c   1.000
_cell.angle_alpha   90.00
_cell.angle_beta   90.00
_cell.angle_gamma   90.00
#
_symmetry.space_group_name_H-M   'P 1'
#
loop_
_entity.id
_entity.type
_entity.pdbx_description
1 polymer ?
#
loop_
_entity_poly.entity_id
_entity_poly.type
_entity_poly.pdbx_seq_one_letter_code
_entity_poly.pdbx_strand_id
1 'polypeptide(L)'
;MVEIDAPSSLESFRRFVIASTCSSFAPTSYLEDPEVFAERGEDLGSIYVEAADKVTLKKIREITFVNAKDVLGVIYSSKSGNTSLKWRQTRKNAGKVTGEASSNSLVNLAEGG
;
A
#
# COMPACT_ATOMS: atom_id res chain seq x y z
N MET A 1 -9.96 13.64 -11.18
CA MET A 1 -9.20 12.43 -10.81
C MET A 1 -8.51 11.92 -12.06
N VAL A 2 -7.38 11.24 -11.91
CA VAL A 2 -6.59 10.67 -13.01
C VAL A 2 -6.70 9.15 -12.90
N GLU A 3 -7.04 8.50 -14.01
CA GLU A 3 -6.99 7.04 -14.10
C GLU A 3 -5.54 6.59 -14.18
N ILE A 4 -5.17 5.67 -13.30
CA ILE A 4 -3.84 5.07 -13.24
C ILE A 4 -3.95 3.67 -13.82
N ASP A 5 -3.12 3.40 -14.81
CA ASP A 5 -2.93 2.07 -15.38
C ASP A 5 -1.44 1.92 -15.71
N ALA A 6 -0.65 1.52 -14.71
CA ALA A 6 0.80 1.54 -14.83
C ALA A 6 1.45 0.28 -14.24
N PRO A 7 2.50 -0.27 -14.88
CA PRO A 7 3.32 -1.31 -14.28
C PRO A 7 4.03 -0.76 -13.04
N SER A 8 4.02 -1.52 -11.94
CA SER A 8 4.68 -1.11 -10.69
C SER A 8 5.08 -2.34 -9.89
N SER A 9 6.21 -2.24 -9.19
CA SER A 9 6.65 -3.29 -8.26
C SER A 9 5.84 -3.26 -6.97
N LEU A 10 5.75 -4.40 -6.29
CA LEU A 10 5.13 -4.47 -4.98
C LEU A 10 5.79 -3.50 -3.98
N GLU A 11 7.11 -3.39 -4.03
CA GLU A 11 7.88 -2.54 -3.13
C GLU A 11 7.56 -1.05 -3.33
N SER A 12 7.46 -0.59 -4.58
CA SER A 12 7.10 0.79 -4.90
C SER A 12 5.70 1.13 -4.35
N PHE A 13 4.74 0.24 -4.57
CA PHE A 13 3.38 0.42 -4.04
C PHE A 13 3.35 0.38 -2.50
N ARG A 14 4.12 -0.51 -1.88
CA ARG A 14 4.29 -0.56 -0.42
C ARG A 14 4.81 0.76 0.13
N ARG A 15 5.87 1.31 -0.46
CA ARG A 15 6.44 2.60 -0.05
C ARG A 15 5.42 3.73 -0.19
N PHE A 16 4.66 3.75 -1.28
CA PHE A 16 3.57 4.72 -1.48
C PHE A 16 2.51 4.64 -0.35
N VAL A 17 2.05 3.44 -0.01
CA VAL A 17 1.06 3.24 1.06
C VAL A 17 1.61 3.73 2.39
N ILE A 18 2.84 3.37 2.72
CA ILE A 18 3.51 3.79 3.95
C ILE A 18 3.68 5.31 4.00
N ALA A 19 4.21 5.91 2.93
CA ALA A 19 4.41 7.36 2.80
C ALA A 19 3.11 8.13 3.03
N SER A 20 2.01 7.63 2.45
CA SER A 20 0.70 8.28 2.49
C SER A 20 -0.08 8.06 3.79
N THR A 21 0.35 7.16 4.68
CA THR A 21 -0.47 6.73 5.83
C THR A 21 0.25 6.76 7.17
N CYS A 22 1.45 6.17 7.26
CA CYS A 22 2.10 5.88 8.54
C CYS A 22 3.57 6.30 8.63
N SER A 23 4.12 6.94 7.60
CA SER A 23 5.52 7.43 7.56
C SER A 23 5.94 8.23 8.79
N SER A 24 5.03 9.01 9.39
CA SER A 24 5.34 9.86 10.55
C SER A 24 5.47 9.11 11.89
N PHE A 25 4.99 7.87 12.00
CA PHE A 25 4.97 7.12 13.27
C PHE A 25 5.34 5.64 13.16
N ALA A 26 5.52 5.12 11.94
CA ALA A 26 5.97 3.76 11.72
C ALA A 26 7.42 3.58 12.22
N PRO A 27 7.74 2.48 12.91
CA PRO A 27 9.13 2.17 13.31
C PRO A 27 10.02 2.01 12.09
N THR A 28 11.26 2.52 12.14
CA THR A 28 12.23 2.42 11.03
C THR A 28 12.44 0.99 10.55
N SER A 29 12.55 0.02 11.47
CA SER A 29 12.66 -1.40 11.10
C SER A 29 11.50 -1.91 10.25
N TYR A 30 10.28 -1.38 10.40
CA TYR A 30 9.13 -1.76 9.58
C TYR A 30 9.11 -1.05 8.23
N LEU A 31 9.70 0.14 8.15
CA LEU A 31 9.88 0.88 6.90
C LEU A 31 10.93 0.21 6.01
N GLU A 32 11.99 -0.32 6.61
CA GLU A 32 13.09 -0.98 5.90
C GLU A 32 12.75 -2.44 5.50
N ASP A 33 11.86 -3.12 6.22
CA ASP A 33 11.53 -4.53 5.98
C ASP A 33 10.55 -4.72 4.80
N PRO A 34 10.99 -5.30 3.66
CA PRO A 34 10.18 -5.45 2.45
C PRO A 34 8.94 -6.34 2.62
N GLU A 35 8.87 -7.16 3.67
CA GLU A 35 7.76 -8.05 3.95
C GLU A 35 6.72 -7.39 4.87
N VAL A 36 6.95 -6.17 5.37
CA VAL A 36 6.03 -5.48 6.29
C VAL A 36 5.10 -4.51 5.57
N PHE A 37 3.80 -4.73 5.69
CA PHE A 37 2.75 -3.92 5.09
C PHE A 37 1.86 -3.26 6.14
N ALA A 38 1.22 -2.17 5.76
CA ALA A 38 0.23 -1.46 6.57
C ALA A 38 -1.18 -1.88 6.12
N GLU A 39 -2.04 -2.24 7.07
CA GLU A 39 -3.47 -2.49 6.86
C GLU A 39 -4.32 -1.52 7.69
N ARG A 40 -5.50 -1.15 7.19
CA ARG A 40 -6.46 -0.28 7.86
C ARG A 40 -7.89 -0.69 7.51
N GLY A 41 -8.78 -0.62 8.49
CA GLY A 41 -10.21 -0.91 8.31
C GLY A 41 -10.94 0.14 7.46
N GLU A 42 -12.15 -0.21 7.02
CA GLU A 42 -12.94 0.55 6.04
C GLU A 42 -13.45 1.92 6.54
N ASP A 43 -13.62 2.13 7.85
CA ASP A 43 -14.17 3.36 8.43
C ASP A 43 -13.44 4.67 8.06
N LEU A 44 -12.14 4.60 7.77
CA LEU A 44 -11.28 5.78 7.55
C LEU A 44 -10.49 5.69 6.24
N GLY A 45 -10.96 4.88 5.29
CA GLY A 45 -10.24 4.46 4.09
C GLY A 45 -9.53 3.13 4.31
N SER A 46 -9.83 2.14 3.49
CA SER A 46 -9.31 0.78 3.62
C SER A 46 -7.90 0.62 3.08
N ILE A 47 -7.10 -0.16 3.79
CA ILE A 47 -5.85 -0.70 3.26
C ILE A 47 -5.86 -2.19 3.53
N TYR A 48 -5.83 -2.98 2.48
CA TYR A 48 -5.95 -4.43 2.57
C TYR A 48 -4.85 -5.10 1.76
N VAL A 49 -4.15 -6.06 2.39
CA VAL A 49 -3.09 -6.84 1.75
C VAL A 49 -3.57 -8.29 1.63
N GLU A 50 -3.65 -8.75 0.38
CA GLU A 50 -3.94 -10.12 -0.01
C GLU A 50 -2.62 -10.87 -0.26
N ALA A 51 -2.35 -11.87 0.55
CA ALA A 51 -1.11 -12.64 0.53
C ALA A 51 -1.37 -14.10 0.91
N ALA A 52 -0.51 -15.02 0.47
CA ALA A 52 -0.65 -16.44 0.81
C ALA A 52 -0.33 -16.71 2.29
N ASP A 53 0.68 -16.02 2.83
CA ASP A 53 1.02 -16.08 4.25
C ASP A 53 1.03 -14.66 4.83
N LYS A 54 0.30 -14.45 5.92
CA LYS A 54 0.17 -13.14 6.58
C LYS A 54 0.11 -13.31 8.09
N VAL A 55 1.03 -12.63 8.78
CA VAL A 55 1.12 -12.60 10.23
C VAL A 55 0.97 -11.17 10.73
N THR A 56 0.02 -10.94 11.64
CA THR A 56 -0.12 -9.64 12.29
C THR A 56 1.04 -9.41 13.25
N LEU A 57 1.78 -8.32 13.06
CA LEU A 57 2.89 -7.93 13.93
C LEU A 57 2.39 -7.09 15.10
N LYS A 58 1.87 -5.90 14.79
CA LYS A 58 1.45 -4.93 15.81
C LYS A 58 0.48 -3.91 15.23
N LYS A 59 -0.50 -3.51 16.04
CA LYS A 59 -1.35 -2.36 15.75
C LYS A 59 -0.79 -1.11 16.42
N ILE A 60 -0.60 -0.05 15.64
CA ILE A 60 -0.18 1.27 16.12
C ILE A 60 -1.19 2.29 15.58
N ARG A 61 -1.92 2.94 16.49
CA ARG A 61 -3.07 3.81 16.15
C ARG A 61 -4.13 3.03 15.36
N GLU A 62 -4.54 3.57 14.20
CA GLU A 62 -5.51 2.97 13.28
C GLU A 62 -4.88 2.00 12.27
N ILE A 63 -3.55 1.87 12.25
CA ILE A 63 -2.82 1.04 11.28
C ILE A 63 -2.37 -0.27 11.94
N THR A 64 -2.64 -1.38 11.26
CA THR A 64 -2.18 -2.71 11.64
C THR A 64 -1.02 -3.09 10.74
N PHE A 65 0.16 -3.29 11.32
CA PHE A 65 1.32 -3.77 10.59
C PHE A 65 1.28 -5.29 10.52
N VAL A 66 1.48 -5.82 9.32
CA VAL A 66 1.47 -7.26 9.02
C VAL A 66 2.74 -7.63 8.27
N ASN A 67 3.33 -8.77 8.59
CA ASN A 67 4.34 -9.40 7.76
C ASN A 67 3.60 -10.28 6.74
N ALA A 68 3.77 -10.01 5.45
CA ALA A 68 3.05 -10.70 4.38
C ALA A 68 4.03 -11.25 3.34
N LYS A 69 3.88 -12.54 3.01
CA LYS A 69 4.69 -13.27 2.03
C LYS A 69 3.82 -13.77 0.90
N ASP A 70 4.40 -13.82 -0.30
CA ASP A 70 3.68 -14.16 -1.53
C ASP A 70 2.42 -13.30 -1.71
N VAL A 71 2.62 -11.96 -1.71
CA VAL A 71 1.54 -10.99 -1.89
C VAL A 71 0.97 -11.07 -3.31
N LEU A 72 -0.34 -11.29 -3.39
CA LEU A 72 -1.11 -11.40 -4.62
C LEU A 72 -1.75 -10.05 -5.03
N GLY A 73 -2.09 -9.23 -4.04
CA GLY A 73 -2.72 -7.95 -4.28
C GLY A 73 -2.70 -7.03 -3.07
N VAL A 74 -2.76 -5.72 -3.32
CA VAL A 74 -2.87 -4.70 -2.29
C VAL A 74 -3.93 -3.70 -2.73
N ILE A 75 -4.87 -3.38 -1.85
CA ILE A 75 -5.91 -2.38 -2.09
C ILE A 75 -5.65 -1.20 -1.14
N TYR A 76 -5.67 0.00 -1.68
CA TYR A 76 -5.52 1.24 -0.95
C TYR A 76 -6.66 2.19 -1.30
N SER A 77 -7.37 2.68 -0.29
CA SER A 77 -8.26 3.81 -0.42
C SER A 77 -7.94 4.89 0.61
N SER A 78 -7.91 6.12 0.15
CA SER A 78 -7.64 7.27 1.00
C SER A 78 -8.86 7.61 1.86
N LYS A 79 -8.60 8.22 3.01
CA LYS A 79 -9.67 8.68 3.93
C LYS A 79 -10.64 9.67 3.28
N SER A 80 -10.17 10.41 2.28
CA SER A 80 -10.99 11.37 1.54
C SER A 80 -11.80 10.74 0.41
N GLY A 81 -11.59 9.46 0.10
CA GLY A 81 -12.24 8.76 -1.02
C GLY A 81 -11.76 9.18 -2.41
N ASN A 82 -10.82 10.12 -2.49
CA ASN A 82 -10.35 10.69 -3.76
C ASN A 82 -9.21 9.92 -4.42
N THR A 83 -8.74 8.86 -3.76
CA THR A 83 -7.69 7.98 -4.26
C THR A 83 -8.04 6.55 -3.90
N SER A 84 -8.23 5.71 -4.91
CA SER A 84 -8.54 4.30 -4.80
C SER A 84 -7.64 3.56 -5.78
N LEU A 85 -6.61 2.91 -5.25
CA LEU A 85 -5.59 2.22 -6.01
C LEU A 85 -5.55 0.74 -5.63
N LYS A 86 -5.34 -0.09 -6.63
CA LYS A 86 -5.18 -1.53 -6.47
C LYS A 86 -3.90 -1.95 -7.16
N TRP A 87 -2.99 -2.53 -6.41
CA TRP A 87 -1.87 -3.27 -6.97
C TRP A 87 -2.26 -4.74 -7.11
N ARG A 88 -1.94 -5.33 -8.26
CA ARG A 88 -2.14 -6.76 -8.49
C ARG A 88 -0.90 -7.38 -9.11
N GLN A 89 -0.53 -8.55 -8.59
CA GLN A 89 0.58 -9.33 -9.11
C GLN A 89 0.32 -9.73 -10.57
N THR A 90 1.32 -9.56 -11.42
CA THR A 90 1.30 -10.05 -12.80
C THR A 90 2.32 -11.17 -12.98
N ARG A 91 3.54 -11.01 -12.44
CA ARG A 91 4.60 -12.03 -12.41
C ARG A 91 5.54 -11.83 -11.21
N LYS A 92 5.63 -12.79 -10.29
CA LYS A 92 6.50 -12.72 -9.10
C LYS A 92 6.35 -11.37 -8.37
N ASN A 93 7.41 -10.54 -8.29
CA ASN A 93 7.36 -9.26 -7.57
C ASN A 93 6.94 -8.08 -8.48
N ALA A 94 6.69 -8.35 -9.76
CA ALA A 94 6.14 -7.37 -10.69
C ALA A 94 4.62 -7.46 -10.70
N GLY A 95 3.99 -6.29 -10.70
CA GLY A 95 2.55 -6.16 -10.78
C GLY A 95 2.14 -4.94 -11.57
N LYS A 96 0.88 -4.60 -11.43
CA LYS A 96 0.27 -3.44 -12.06
C LYS A 96 -0.56 -2.71 -11.02
N VAL A 97 -0.42 -1.38 -10.98
CA VAL A 97 -1.33 -0.51 -10.25
C VAL A 97 -2.43 -0.09 -11.20
N THR A 98 -3.67 -0.27 -10.77
CA THR A 98 -4.85 0.25 -11.44
C THR A 98 -5.73 1.03 -10.45
N GLY A 99 -6.44 2.04 -10.93
CA GLY A 99 -7.42 2.76 -10.13
C GLY A 99 -7.45 4.25 -10.41
N GLU A 100 -7.96 5.02 -9.46
CA GLU A 100 -8.16 6.46 -9.59
C GLU A 100 -7.35 7.18 -8.52
N ALA A 101 -6.56 8.18 -8.93
CA ALA A 101 -5.78 9.00 -8.02
C ALA A 101 -6.01 10.49 -8.27
N SER A 102 -5.97 11.26 -7.20
CA SER A 102 -5.85 12.72 -7.31
C SER A 102 -4.43 13.12 -7.66
N SER A 103 -4.26 14.29 -8.30
CA SER A 103 -2.94 14.79 -8.74
C SER A 103 -1.89 14.86 -7.63
N ASN A 104 -2.30 15.09 -6.38
CA ASN A 104 -1.41 15.05 -5.21
C ASN A 104 -0.92 13.63 -4.86
N SER A 105 -1.74 12.59 -5.08
CA SER A 105 -1.33 11.21 -4.82
C SER A 105 -0.38 10.66 -5.89
N LEU A 106 -0.45 11.21 -7.12
CA LEU A 106 0.49 10.91 -8.19
C LEU A 106 1.94 11.28 -7.82
N VAL A 107 2.14 12.36 -7.05
CA VAL A 107 3.48 12.77 -6.58
C VAL A 107 4.07 11.71 -5.66
N ASN A 108 3.31 11.24 -4.66
CA ASN A 108 3.78 10.19 -3.76
C ASN A 108 4.03 8.85 -4.49
N LEU A 109 3.28 8.56 -5.56
CA LEU A 109 3.50 7.37 -6.38
C LEU A 109 4.77 7.50 -7.23
N ALA A 110 5.04 8.70 -7.76
CA ALA A 110 6.24 8.99 -8.55
C ALA A 110 7.52 9.02 -7.70
N GLU A 111 7.46 9.47 -6.44
CA GLU A 111 8.61 9.45 -5.53
C GLU A 111 8.90 8.05 -4.94
N GLY A 112 7.94 7.12 -5.04
CA GLY A 112 8.11 5.73 -4.63
C GLY A 112 8.75 4.83 -5.70
N GLY A 113 9.10 5.38 -6.87
CA GLY A 113 9.65 4.67 -8.03
C GLY A 113 11.09 5.05 -8.33
#